data_AF-A0A9W4UZV5-F1
#
_entry.id   AF-A0A9W4UZV5-F1
#
_cell.length_a   1.000
_cell.length_b   1.000
_cell.length_c   1.000
_cell.angle_alpha   90.00
_cell.angle_beta   90.00
_cell.angle_gamma   90.00
#
_symmetry.space_group_name_H-M   'P 1'
#
loop_
_entity.id
_entity.type
_entity.pdbx_description
1 polymer ?
#
loop_
_entity_poly.entity_id
_entity_poly.type
_entity_poly.pdbx_seq_one_letter_code
_entity_poly.pdbx_strand_id
1 'polypeptide(L)'
;MALDLDDGRDGPGHRKLQEADVYNEEAERLIRGGEYVAARRRLELASGTAPGDVRTVYNMAVLDDATGRYYEAADHLDWLLEARRSSGDAHGAPSLDGILVLRGLVHAHEGDHEAAIECYDKLSCAGVRTDAAYYRADSLYRLGRYDEAAAWYEKAGRFRDAAKRQGEIHGMRKDMHDRVWIPLIAADTPVGIPSMPHIQYVVYLAQTEKTRKYRFDSSAPGPYSEDLALDIARNTELFKVDRGDRYSFSQRRTYTLTSKGRDVLGHAKLDGDIIAGIKKYRDMDVVDLARMAHARFSEHFDAVYLGQMIRKIIEDADGDDKISGYQHGSVGMEAHHAKHVLSEIAGNTGSVDKKAIYGMVGIIVNRCERIRLLSGSPVDHYEIQRIIEDLDEYGGLLLKYAKTNKIVTYPAILNPVKKTAG
;
A
#
# COMPACT_ATOMS: atom_id res chain seq x y z
N MET A 1 48.09 52.74 8.26
CA MET A 1 47.66 51.51 8.96
C MET A 1 46.28 51.16 8.43
N ALA A 2 46.23 50.31 7.41
CA ALA A 2 44.98 49.70 6.96
C ALA A 2 44.68 48.56 7.94
N LEU A 3 43.45 48.52 8.46
CA LEU A 3 42.92 47.39 9.21
C LEU A 3 42.45 46.36 8.18
N ASP A 4 43.18 45.25 8.07
CA ASP A 4 42.70 44.08 7.37
C ASP A 4 41.50 43.50 8.13
N LEU A 5 40.33 43.58 7.50
CA LEU A 5 39.16 42.79 7.84
C LEU A 5 39.42 41.38 7.31
N ASP A 6 39.94 40.51 8.17
CA ASP A 6 40.01 39.07 7.92
C ASP A 6 38.56 38.52 7.86
N ASP A 7 38.09 38.27 6.64
CA ASP A 7 36.76 37.74 6.32
C ASP A 7 36.72 36.29 6.81
N GLY A 8 36.02 36.04 7.93
CA GLY A 8 35.95 34.76 8.64
C GLY A 8 35.27 33.59 7.90
N ARG A 9 35.40 33.51 6.56
CA ARG A 9 34.82 32.49 5.68
C ARG A 9 35.74 31.30 5.39
N ASP A 10 36.95 31.27 5.94
CA ASP A 10 37.97 30.25 5.61
C ASP A 10 38.39 29.36 6.80
N GLY A 11 37.56 29.26 7.84
CA GLY A 11 37.80 28.36 8.98
C GLY A 11 37.66 26.87 8.64
N PRO A 12 38.35 25.95 9.35
CA PRO A 12 38.27 24.50 9.10
C PRO A 12 36.87 23.91 9.26
N GLY A 13 35.99 24.52 10.07
CA GLY A 13 34.58 24.14 10.16
C GLY A 13 33.76 24.53 8.92
N HIS A 14 34.07 25.69 8.31
CA HIS A 14 33.40 26.15 7.09
C HIS A 14 33.76 25.27 5.88
N ARG A 15 35.02 24.84 5.76
CA ARG A 15 35.44 23.91 4.71
C ARG A 15 34.77 22.54 4.81
N LYS A 16 34.59 22.02 6.03
CA LYS A 16 33.88 20.76 6.25
C LYS A 16 32.40 20.84 5.87
N LEU A 17 31.75 21.96 6.16
CA LEU A 17 30.35 22.19 5.74
C LEU A 17 30.23 22.26 4.21
N GLN A 18 31.15 22.97 3.54
CA GLN A 18 31.19 23.01 2.07
C GLN A 18 31.42 21.63 1.44
N GLU A 19 32.28 20.81 2.04
CA GLU A 19 32.53 19.44 1.58
C GLU A 19 31.31 18.53 1.79
N ALA A 20 30.62 18.64 2.93
CA ALA A 20 29.35 17.95 3.17
C ALA A 20 28.26 18.39 2.20
N ASP A 21 28.21 19.68 1.83
CA ASP A 21 27.26 20.20 0.83
C ASP A 21 27.44 19.55 -0.55
N VAL A 22 28.68 19.32 -0.98
CA VAL A 22 28.95 18.63 -2.26
C VAL A 22 28.36 17.22 -2.23
N TYR A 23 28.57 16.47 -1.14
CA TYR A 23 27.99 15.14 -0.99
C TYR A 23 26.46 15.16 -0.94
N ASN A 24 25.87 16.18 -0.30
CA ASN A 24 24.42 16.39 -0.27
C ASN A 24 23.84 16.66 -1.67
N GLU A 25 24.46 17.52 -2.45
CA GLU A 25 24.02 17.81 -3.82
C GLU A 25 24.12 16.59 -4.74
N GLU A 26 25.19 15.80 -4.59
CA GLU A 26 25.33 14.52 -5.29
C GLU A 26 24.24 13.53 -4.87
N ALA A 27 23.98 13.40 -3.56
CA ALA A 27 22.94 12.53 -3.04
C ALA A 27 21.55 12.92 -3.56
N GLU A 28 21.19 14.21 -3.54
CA GLU A 28 19.92 14.71 -4.06
C GLU A 28 19.71 14.37 -5.55
N ARG A 29 20.78 14.44 -6.34
CA ARG A 29 20.75 14.06 -7.76
C ARG A 29 20.58 12.55 -7.94
N LEU A 30 21.29 11.75 -7.14
CA LEU A 30 21.20 10.28 -7.16
C LEU A 30 19.82 9.80 -6.70
N ILE A 31 19.23 10.40 -5.66
CA ILE A 31 17.85 10.14 -5.21
C ILE A 31 16.87 10.42 -6.35
N ARG A 32 16.98 11.57 -7.02
CA ARG A 32 16.13 11.90 -8.17
C ARG A 32 16.33 10.93 -9.34
N GLY A 33 17.53 10.38 -9.50
CA GLY A 33 17.86 9.35 -10.49
C GLY A 33 17.45 7.93 -10.09
N GLY A 34 16.98 7.70 -8.86
CA GLY A 34 16.66 6.37 -8.33
C GLY A 34 17.88 5.53 -7.91
N GLU A 35 19.08 6.12 -7.90
CA GLU A 35 20.32 5.45 -7.50
C GLU A 35 20.50 5.48 -5.98
N TYR A 36 19.57 4.85 -5.26
CA TYR A 36 19.45 4.99 -3.79
C TYR A 36 20.65 4.43 -3.01
N VAL A 37 21.28 3.36 -3.48
CA VAL A 37 22.49 2.80 -2.85
C VAL A 37 23.66 3.78 -2.97
N ALA A 38 23.84 4.37 -4.15
CA ALA A 38 24.88 5.38 -4.34
C ALA A 38 24.58 6.64 -3.53
N ALA A 39 23.31 7.07 -3.49
CA ALA A 39 22.87 8.19 -2.65
C ALA A 39 23.19 7.96 -1.17
N ARG A 40 22.91 6.76 -0.65
CA ARG A 40 23.21 6.38 0.75
C ARG A 40 24.68 6.57 1.08
N ARG A 41 25.57 6.05 0.23
CA ARG A 41 27.03 6.20 0.43
C ARG A 41 27.45 7.68 0.47
N ARG A 42 26.85 8.53 -0.36
CA ARG A 42 27.14 9.98 -0.35
C ARG A 42 26.66 10.64 0.95
N LEU A 43 25.48 10.30 1.44
CA LEU A 43 24.97 10.86 2.69
C LEU A 43 25.75 10.35 3.92
N GLU A 44 26.23 9.11 3.91
CA GLU A 44 27.13 8.60 4.95
C GLU A 44 28.47 9.38 4.99
N LEU A 45 29.02 9.71 3.81
CA LEU A 45 30.19 10.59 3.72
C LEU A 45 29.88 12.00 4.25
N ALA A 46 28.76 12.60 3.84
CA ALA A 46 28.32 13.91 4.34
C ALA A 46 28.19 13.92 5.88
N SER A 47 27.55 12.89 6.43
CA SER A 47 27.35 12.74 7.87
C SER A 47 28.67 12.51 8.63
N GLY A 48 29.66 11.86 8.02
CA GLY A 48 30.99 11.70 8.60
C GLY A 48 31.80 13.00 8.60
N THR A 49 31.66 13.81 7.56
CA THR A 49 32.36 15.09 7.41
C THR A 49 31.77 16.18 8.31
N ALA A 50 30.44 16.27 8.39
CA ALA A 50 29.71 17.23 9.21
C ALA A 50 28.56 16.53 9.99
N PRO A 51 28.88 15.89 11.13
CA PRO A 51 27.86 15.21 11.94
C PRO A 51 26.78 16.17 12.44
N GLY A 52 25.51 15.79 12.28
CA GLY A 52 24.37 16.60 12.70
C GLY A 52 24.07 17.79 11.79
N ASP A 53 24.65 17.83 10.59
CA ASP A 53 24.25 18.79 9.57
C ASP A 53 22.77 18.59 9.17
N VAL A 54 21.98 19.66 9.27
CA VAL A 54 20.52 19.63 9.09
C VAL A 54 20.12 19.27 7.65
N ARG A 55 20.92 19.65 6.65
CA ARG A 55 20.66 19.29 5.25
C ARG A 55 20.90 17.81 5.02
N THR A 56 21.99 17.27 5.57
CA THR A 56 22.31 15.84 5.52
C THR A 56 21.21 15.00 6.15
N VAL A 57 20.75 15.36 7.35
CA VAL A 57 19.65 14.64 8.02
C VAL A 57 18.35 14.72 7.21
N TYR A 58 18.06 15.87 6.60
CA TYR A 58 16.90 16.01 5.72
C TYR A 58 17.01 15.13 4.47
N ASN A 59 18.16 15.10 3.81
CA ASN A 59 18.38 14.24 2.64
C ASN A 59 18.35 12.75 3.00
N MET A 60 18.76 12.38 4.22
CA MET A 60 18.58 11.03 4.77
C MET A 60 17.10 10.69 4.92
N ALA A 61 16.29 11.60 5.48
CA ALA A 61 14.84 11.40 5.56
C ALA A 61 14.20 11.23 4.18
N VAL A 62 14.58 12.03 3.18
CA VAL A 62 14.10 11.89 1.80
C VAL A 62 14.49 10.53 1.20
N LEU A 63 15.74 10.08 1.42
CA LEU A 63 16.21 8.79 0.94
C LEU A 63 15.50 7.62 1.63
N ASP A 64 15.30 7.73 2.94
CA ASP A 64 14.61 6.72 3.74
C ASP A 64 13.14 6.60 3.32
N ASP A 65 12.44 7.72 3.11
CA ASP A 65 11.09 7.74 2.53
C ASP A 65 11.06 7.05 1.15
N ALA A 66 11.93 7.48 0.24
CA ALA A 66 12.00 6.96 -1.13
C ALA A 66 12.34 5.45 -1.21
N THR A 67 12.85 4.87 -0.13
CA THR A 67 13.21 3.45 -0.04
C THR A 67 12.31 2.67 0.91
N GLY A 68 11.23 3.28 1.41
CA GLY A 68 10.23 2.63 2.24
C GLY A 68 10.62 2.46 3.71
N ARG A 69 11.69 3.13 4.18
CA ARG A 69 12.10 3.20 5.59
C ARG A 69 11.40 4.36 6.29
N TYR A 70 10.08 4.27 6.43
CA TYR A 70 9.27 5.39 6.93
C TYR A 70 9.55 5.72 8.40
N TYR A 71 9.87 4.71 9.22
CA TYR A 71 10.20 4.93 10.64
C TYR A 71 11.50 5.71 10.79
N GLU A 72 12.56 5.31 10.07
CA GLU A 72 13.83 6.02 10.06
C GLU A 72 13.68 7.43 9.47
N ALA A 73 12.84 7.59 8.42
CA ALA A 73 12.51 8.90 7.89
C ALA A 73 11.79 9.78 8.93
N ALA A 74 10.83 9.22 9.67
CA ALA A 74 10.11 9.91 10.73
C ALA A 74 11.03 10.34 11.88
N ASP A 75 11.96 9.45 12.30
CA ASP A 75 12.96 9.76 13.33
C ASP A 75 13.86 10.93 12.93
N HIS A 76 14.35 10.94 11.67
CA HIS A 76 15.13 12.06 11.15
C HIS A 76 14.33 13.37 11.13
N LEU A 77 13.05 13.31 10.77
CA LEU A 77 12.17 14.49 10.72
C LEU A 77 11.82 15.02 12.11
N ASP A 78 11.56 14.14 13.07
CA ASP A 78 11.31 14.52 14.46
C ASP A 78 12.56 15.14 15.09
N TRP A 79 13.74 14.61 14.78
CA TRP A 79 15.01 15.24 15.14
C TRP A 79 15.16 16.64 14.53
N LEU A 80 14.85 16.82 13.24
CA LEU A 80 14.91 18.13 12.57
C LEU A 80 13.96 19.17 13.19
N LEU A 81 12.75 18.75 13.55
CA LEU A 81 11.78 19.61 14.24
C LEU A 81 12.29 20.05 15.61
N GLU A 82 12.94 19.15 16.36
CA GLU A 82 13.54 19.47 17.66
C GLU A 82 14.78 20.36 17.55
N ALA A 83 15.66 20.07 16.59
CA ALA A 83 16.83 20.88 16.31
C ALA A 83 16.43 22.32 15.95
N ARG A 84 15.40 22.50 15.12
CA ARG A 84 14.88 23.82 14.74
C ARG A 84 14.29 24.58 15.93
N ARG A 85 13.54 23.90 16.80
CA ARG A 85 13.03 24.50 18.05
C ARG A 85 14.16 25.08 18.90
N SER A 86 15.33 24.43 18.87
CA SER A 86 16.49 24.80 19.68
C SER A 86 17.39 25.87 19.06
N SER A 87 17.55 25.89 17.72
CA SER A 87 18.56 26.74 17.04
C SER A 87 18.00 27.81 16.08
N GLY A 88 16.69 27.84 15.83
CA GLY A 88 16.06 28.78 14.90
C GLY A 88 16.31 28.45 13.42
N ASP A 89 15.99 29.40 12.54
CA ASP A 89 16.10 29.22 11.08
C ASP A 89 17.55 29.44 10.60
N ALA A 90 18.34 28.37 10.57
CA ALA A 90 19.69 28.40 10.00
C ALA A 90 19.67 28.61 8.47
N HIS A 91 20.60 29.42 7.95
CA HIS A 91 20.69 29.70 6.51
C HIS A 91 21.06 28.42 5.74
N GLY A 92 20.25 28.02 4.75
CA GLY A 92 20.43 26.80 3.97
C GLY A 92 19.71 25.56 4.52
N ALA A 93 19.14 25.65 5.73
CA ALA A 93 18.32 24.58 6.29
C ALA A 93 16.95 24.46 5.57
N PRO A 94 16.35 23.26 5.50
CA PRO A 94 14.99 23.10 5.00
C PRO A 94 14.02 23.97 5.80
N SER A 95 13.02 24.57 5.15
CA SER A 95 12.01 25.36 5.86
C SER A 95 11.14 24.48 6.76
N LEU A 96 10.53 25.06 7.80
CA LEU A 96 9.57 24.33 8.66
C LEU A 96 8.47 23.70 7.80
N ASP A 97 7.93 24.45 6.84
CA ASP A 97 6.94 23.96 5.89
C ASP A 97 7.46 22.78 5.06
N GLY A 98 8.74 22.82 4.63
CA GLY A 98 9.37 21.72 3.90
C GLY A 98 9.46 20.44 4.74
N ILE A 99 9.87 20.57 6.01
CA ILE A 99 9.93 19.45 6.96
C ILE A 99 8.52 18.88 7.21
N LEU A 100 7.53 19.75 7.45
CA LEU A 100 6.14 19.32 7.70
C LEU A 100 5.51 18.66 6.47
N VAL A 101 5.78 19.15 5.26
CA VAL A 101 5.32 18.49 4.03
C VAL A 101 5.94 17.11 3.87
N LEU A 102 7.25 16.98 4.08
CA LEU A 102 7.93 15.68 3.98
C LEU A 102 7.44 14.72 5.06
N ARG A 103 7.22 15.19 6.29
CA ARG A 103 6.65 14.38 7.39
C ARG A 103 5.22 13.93 7.09
N GLY A 104 4.40 14.81 6.52
CA GLY A 104 3.07 14.44 6.05
C GLY A 104 3.13 13.39 4.94
N LEU A 105 4.08 13.49 4.03
CA LEU A 105 4.30 12.50 2.97
C LEU A 105 4.72 11.15 3.54
N VAL A 106 5.69 11.12 4.46
CA VAL A 106 6.15 9.91 5.14
C VAL A 106 4.99 9.21 5.86
N HIS A 107 4.19 9.94 6.64
CA HIS A 107 2.99 9.36 7.27
C HIS A 107 1.98 8.85 6.23
N ALA A 108 1.77 9.57 5.13
CA ALA A 108 0.88 9.12 4.06
C ALA A 108 1.40 7.84 3.37
N HIS A 109 2.72 7.70 3.19
CA HIS A 109 3.35 6.51 2.63
C HIS A 109 3.34 5.33 3.60
N GLU A 110 3.41 5.59 4.90
CA GLU A 110 3.19 4.62 5.98
C GLU A 110 1.71 4.19 6.08
N GLY A 111 0.79 5.00 5.54
CA GLY A 111 -0.65 4.76 5.54
C GLY A 111 -1.41 5.43 6.70
N ASP A 112 -0.73 6.23 7.52
CA ASP A 112 -1.34 7.07 8.57
C ASP A 112 -1.76 8.43 7.98
N HIS A 113 -2.88 8.42 7.26
CA HIS A 113 -3.38 9.60 6.55
C HIS A 113 -3.92 10.68 7.48
N GLU A 114 -4.43 10.31 8.66
CA GLU A 114 -4.80 11.27 9.70
C GLU A 114 -3.57 12.05 10.18
N ALA A 115 -2.48 11.38 10.55
CA ALA A 115 -1.24 12.05 10.95
C ALA A 115 -0.64 12.89 9.80
N ALA A 116 -0.78 12.43 8.56
CA ALA A 116 -0.39 13.19 7.38
C ALA A 116 -1.17 14.52 7.27
N ILE A 117 -2.50 14.46 7.42
CA ILE A 117 -3.37 15.65 7.39
C ILE A 117 -3.01 16.60 8.52
N GLU A 118 -2.75 16.11 9.74
CA GLU A 118 -2.30 16.94 10.86
C GLU A 118 -0.99 17.67 10.58
N CYS A 119 -0.06 17.06 9.82
CA CYS A 119 1.15 17.73 9.40
C CYS A 119 0.85 18.88 8.43
N TYR A 120 -0.05 18.66 7.46
CA TYR A 120 -0.46 19.69 6.51
C TYR A 120 -1.30 20.81 7.16
N ASP A 121 -2.05 20.51 8.23
CA ASP A 121 -2.80 21.49 9.03
C ASP A 121 -1.88 22.47 9.80
N LYS A 122 -0.64 22.06 10.09
CA LYS A 122 0.35 22.87 10.82
C LYS A 122 1.11 23.86 9.92
N LEU A 123 0.88 23.84 8.61
CA LEU A 123 1.56 24.74 7.67
C LEU A 123 1.10 26.19 7.87
N SER A 124 2.03 27.15 7.72
CA SER A 124 1.73 28.57 7.89
C SER A 124 0.71 29.05 6.86
N CYS A 125 -0.30 29.82 7.29
CA CYS A 125 -1.45 30.28 6.47
C CYS A 125 -1.11 31.33 5.39
N ALA A 126 0.16 31.56 5.07
CA ALA A 126 0.58 32.52 4.04
C ALA A 126 0.40 31.93 2.63
N GLY A 127 -0.86 31.79 2.20
CA GLY A 127 -1.23 31.23 0.90
C GLY A 127 -1.29 29.70 0.89
N VAL A 128 -2.03 29.14 -0.08
CA VAL A 128 -2.14 27.70 -0.24
C VAL A 128 -0.91 27.17 -0.97
N ARG A 129 -0.07 26.41 -0.27
CA ARG A 129 1.03 25.65 -0.87
C ARG A 129 0.44 24.52 -1.73
N THR A 130 0.61 24.59 -3.06
CA THR A 130 -0.11 23.71 -4.00
C THR A 130 0.27 22.24 -3.90
N ASP A 131 1.52 21.94 -3.56
CA ASP A 131 1.99 20.57 -3.30
C ASP A 131 1.37 20.00 -2.01
N ALA A 132 1.37 20.75 -0.91
CA ALA A 132 0.74 20.33 0.33
C ALA A 132 -0.77 20.16 0.18
N ALA A 133 -1.44 21.05 -0.56
CA ALA A 133 -2.85 20.91 -0.90
C ALA A 133 -3.12 19.62 -1.69
N TYR A 134 -2.24 19.27 -2.64
CA TYR A 134 -2.32 18.01 -3.37
C TYR A 134 -2.15 16.80 -2.45
N TYR A 135 -1.10 16.76 -1.61
CA TYR A 135 -0.85 15.60 -0.75
C TYR A 135 -1.89 15.44 0.35
N ARG A 136 -2.46 16.56 0.83
CA ARG A 136 -3.63 16.55 1.70
C ARG A 136 -4.85 15.99 0.98
N ALA A 137 -5.13 16.44 -0.24
CA ALA A 137 -6.22 15.91 -1.05
C ALA A 137 -6.07 14.41 -1.26
N ASP A 138 -4.86 13.95 -1.55
CA ASP A 138 -4.53 12.53 -1.72
C ASP A 138 -4.75 11.74 -0.42
N SER A 139 -4.32 12.26 0.73
CA SER A 139 -4.56 11.64 2.03
C SER A 139 -6.06 11.57 2.36
N LEU A 140 -6.81 12.65 2.11
CA LEU A 140 -8.28 12.67 2.28
C LEU A 140 -8.98 11.70 1.34
N TYR A 141 -8.52 11.61 0.09
CA TYR A 141 -9.03 10.66 -0.89
C TYR A 141 -8.80 9.21 -0.44
N ARG A 142 -7.65 8.92 0.17
CA ARG A 142 -7.30 7.59 0.70
C ARG A 142 -8.06 7.24 1.98
N LEU A 143 -8.43 8.23 2.81
CA LEU A 143 -9.44 8.09 3.86
C LEU A 143 -10.88 8.04 3.33
N GLY A 144 -11.02 8.23 2.01
CA GLY A 144 -12.27 8.34 1.26
C GLY A 144 -13.21 9.47 1.67
N ARG A 145 -12.64 10.52 2.24
CA ARG A 145 -13.30 11.82 2.39
C ARG A 145 -13.32 12.54 1.04
N TYR A 146 -14.02 11.98 0.05
CA TYR A 146 -13.92 12.39 -1.36
C TYR A 146 -14.37 13.82 -1.63
N ASP A 147 -15.40 14.31 -0.94
CA ASP A 147 -15.85 15.70 -1.09
C ASP A 147 -14.75 16.67 -0.67
N GLU A 148 -14.12 16.40 0.48
CA GLU A 148 -13.03 17.20 0.98
C GLU A 148 -11.80 17.06 0.08
N ALA A 149 -11.48 15.84 -0.36
CA ALA A 149 -10.41 15.59 -1.31
C ALA A 149 -10.61 16.37 -2.61
N ALA A 150 -11.82 16.36 -3.20
CA ALA A 150 -12.13 17.11 -4.41
C ALA A 150 -11.92 18.62 -4.23
N ALA A 151 -12.33 19.18 -3.09
CA ALA A 151 -12.10 20.59 -2.76
C ALA A 151 -10.61 20.92 -2.59
N TRP A 152 -9.81 20.01 -2.03
CA TRP A 152 -8.36 20.20 -1.90
C TRP A 152 -7.60 19.98 -3.20
N TYR A 153 -8.03 19.05 -4.07
CA TYR A 153 -7.49 18.92 -5.42
C TYR A 153 -7.77 20.16 -6.27
N GLU A 154 -8.94 20.80 -6.11
CA GLU A 154 -9.22 22.10 -6.73
C GLU A 154 -8.19 23.16 -6.29
N LYS A 155 -7.93 23.25 -4.98
CA LYS A 155 -6.94 24.17 -4.41
C LYS A 155 -5.50 23.87 -4.87
N ALA A 156 -5.18 22.61 -5.15
CA ALA A 156 -3.89 22.21 -5.73
C ALA A 156 -3.72 22.65 -7.20
N GLY A 157 -4.83 22.98 -7.88
CA GLY A 157 -4.82 23.57 -9.21
C GLY A 157 -4.17 22.70 -10.28
N ARG A 158 -3.02 23.13 -10.79
CA ARG A 158 -2.24 22.43 -11.84
C ARG A 158 -1.08 21.60 -11.28
N PHE A 159 -0.97 21.45 -9.97
CA PHE A 159 0.07 20.60 -9.40
C PHE A 159 -0.21 19.13 -9.74
N ARG A 160 0.74 18.48 -10.42
CA ARG A 160 0.62 17.10 -10.92
C ARG A 160 -0.70 16.88 -11.69
N ASP A 161 -1.42 15.82 -11.38
CA ASP A 161 -2.68 15.38 -11.98
C ASP A 161 -3.91 15.79 -11.15
N ALA A 162 -3.82 16.83 -10.31
CA ALA A 162 -4.90 17.28 -9.41
C ALA A 162 -6.27 17.40 -10.10
N ALA A 163 -6.32 18.10 -11.25
CA ALA A 163 -7.57 18.29 -12.00
C ALA A 163 -8.14 16.95 -12.54
N LYS A 164 -7.27 16.01 -12.92
CA LYS A 164 -7.68 14.66 -13.34
C LYS A 164 -8.26 13.90 -12.15
N ARG A 165 -7.57 13.89 -11.00
CA ARG A 165 -8.04 13.25 -9.75
C ARG A 165 -9.38 13.83 -9.29
N GLN A 166 -9.53 15.15 -9.35
CA GLN A 166 -10.80 15.82 -9.07
C GLN A 166 -11.90 15.33 -10.02
N GLY A 167 -11.64 15.27 -11.33
CA GLY A 167 -12.59 14.76 -12.33
C GLY A 167 -12.97 13.29 -12.11
N GLU A 168 -12.01 12.43 -11.75
CA GLU A 168 -12.24 11.03 -11.39
C GLU A 168 -13.20 10.92 -10.20
N ILE A 169 -12.99 11.69 -9.13
CA ILE A 169 -13.89 11.71 -7.96
C ILE A 169 -15.31 12.12 -8.34
N HIS A 170 -15.47 13.16 -9.15
CA HIS A 170 -16.79 13.60 -9.61
C HIS A 170 -17.45 12.57 -10.54
N GLY A 171 -16.67 11.86 -11.35
CA GLY A 171 -17.12 10.77 -12.20
C GLY A 171 -17.60 9.55 -11.40
N MET A 172 -16.86 9.18 -10.34
CA MET A 172 -17.21 8.04 -9.47
C MET A 172 -18.62 8.14 -8.91
N ARG A 173 -19.08 9.35 -8.55
CA ARG A 173 -20.44 9.57 -8.04
C ARG A 173 -21.55 9.29 -9.05
N LYS A 174 -21.25 9.31 -10.36
CA LYS A 174 -22.26 9.11 -11.42
C LYS A 174 -22.47 7.62 -11.75
N ASP A 175 -21.43 6.79 -11.65
CA ASP A 175 -21.49 5.34 -11.93
C ASP A 175 -21.89 4.49 -10.71
N MET A 176 -21.98 5.14 -9.54
CA MET A 176 -21.89 4.56 -8.20
C MET A 176 -23.00 3.60 -7.80
N HIS A 177 -24.24 3.82 -8.22
CA HIS A 177 -25.35 3.21 -7.49
C HIS A 177 -25.55 1.71 -7.75
N ASP A 178 -25.15 1.22 -8.92
CA ASP A 178 -25.76 0.00 -9.41
C ASP A 178 -24.89 -1.26 -9.19
N ARG A 179 -23.56 -1.13 -9.21
CA ARG A 179 -22.64 -2.28 -9.06
C ARG A 179 -22.22 -2.57 -7.63
N VAL A 180 -22.26 -1.56 -6.76
CA VAL A 180 -21.87 -1.67 -5.34
C VAL A 180 -22.90 -2.42 -4.49
N TRP A 181 -24.09 -2.74 -5.01
CA TRP A 181 -25.11 -3.47 -4.25
C TRP A 181 -24.65 -4.84 -3.74
N ILE A 182 -23.94 -5.60 -4.57
CA ILE A 182 -23.44 -6.93 -4.17
C ILE A 182 -22.43 -6.81 -3.01
N PRO A 183 -21.37 -5.99 -3.10
CA PRO A 183 -20.46 -5.81 -1.98
C PRO A 183 -21.13 -5.19 -0.74
N LEU A 184 -22.13 -4.31 -0.90
CA LEU A 184 -22.91 -3.77 0.23
C LEU A 184 -23.65 -4.89 0.97
N ILE A 185 -24.38 -5.76 0.26
CA ILE A 185 -25.09 -6.90 0.88
C ILE A 185 -24.09 -7.87 1.52
N ALA A 186 -22.94 -8.09 0.86
CA ALA A 186 -21.89 -8.95 1.40
C ALA A 186 -21.32 -8.40 2.72
N ALA A 187 -21.14 -7.09 2.84
CA ALA A 187 -20.64 -6.43 4.04
C ALA A 187 -21.71 -6.14 5.11
N ASP A 188 -23.00 -6.34 4.81
CA ASP A 188 -24.13 -6.12 5.74
C ASP A 188 -24.22 -7.24 6.80
N THR A 189 -23.30 -7.21 7.75
CA THR A 189 -23.31 -8.03 8.97
C THR A 189 -22.80 -7.22 10.16
N PRO A 190 -23.10 -7.63 11.41
CA PRO A 190 -22.53 -6.99 12.59
C PRO A 190 -20.99 -7.07 12.67
N VAL A 191 -20.40 -8.14 12.13
CA VAL A 191 -18.96 -8.41 12.18
C VAL A 191 -18.21 -7.99 10.91
N GLY A 192 -18.93 -7.56 9.87
CA GLY A 192 -18.38 -7.31 8.54
C GLY A 192 -18.05 -8.58 7.76
N ILE A 193 -17.52 -8.40 6.56
CA ILE A 193 -16.93 -9.47 5.76
C ILE A 193 -15.40 -9.44 5.92
N PRO A 194 -14.76 -10.57 6.26
CA PRO A 194 -13.33 -10.58 6.54
C PRO A 194 -12.52 -10.74 5.25
N SER A 195 -11.51 -9.90 5.04
CA SER A 195 -10.54 -9.93 3.93
C SER A 195 -11.08 -9.68 2.52
N MET A 196 -10.24 -9.12 1.66
CA MET A 196 -10.51 -8.88 0.25
C MET A 196 -10.83 -10.18 -0.50
N PRO A 197 -10.13 -11.32 -0.28
CA PRO A 197 -10.50 -12.58 -0.92
C PRO A 197 -11.95 -13.02 -0.67
N HIS A 198 -12.51 -12.88 0.56
CA HIS A 198 -13.91 -13.29 0.77
C HIS A 198 -14.85 -12.43 -0.07
N ILE A 199 -14.73 -11.10 -0.02
CA ILE A 199 -15.65 -10.22 -0.75
C ILE A 199 -15.49 -10.39 -2.27
N GLN A 200 -14.26 -10.58 -2.77
CA GLN A 200 -14.00 -10.90 -4.18
C GLN A 200 -14.74 -12.17 -4.61
N TYR A 201 -14.62 -13.27 -3.85
CA TYR A 201 -15.28 -14.53 -4.20
C TYR A 201 -16.80 -14.49 -4.00
N VAL A 202 -17.32 -13.83 -2.97
CA VAL A 202 -18.77 -13.64 -2.78
C VAL A 202 -19.34 -12.87 -3.95
N VAL A 203 -18.72 -11.76 -4.34
CA VAL A 203 -19.18 -10.95 -5.48
C VAL A 203 -19.08 -11.77 -6.76
N TYR A 204 -17.96 -12.44 -7.01
CA TYR A 204 -17.79 -13.30 -8.18
C TYR A 204 -18.89 -14.38 -8.29
N LEU A 205 -19.16 -15.11 -7.20
CA LEU A 205 -20.14 -16.19 -7.18
C LEU A 205 -21.60 -15.72 -7.22
N ALA A 206 -21.87 -14.52 -6.69
CA ALA A 206 -23.20 -13.93 -6.69
C ALA A 206 -23.55 -13.19 -7.99
N GLN A 207 -22.56 -12.81 -8.79
CA GLN A 207 -22.83 -12.24 -10.11
C GLN A 207 -23.46 -13.28 -11.04
N THR A 208 -24.60 -12.90 -11.60
CA THR A 208 -25.34 -13.65 -12.62
C THR A 208 -25.36 -12.84 -13.90
N GLU A 209 -25.84 -13.40 -15.02
CA GLU A 209 -26.04 -12.62 -16.25
C GLU A 209 -26.88 -11.34 -16.04
N LYS A 210 -27.79 -11.35 -15.05
CA LYS A 210 -28.63 -10.20 -14.69
C LYS A 210 -27.94 -9.17 -13.79
N THR A 211 -26.85 -9.55 -13.10
CA THR A 211 -26.17 -8.72 -12.09
C THR A 211 -24.67 -8.55 -12.35
N ARG A 212 -24.14 -9.06 -13.47
CA ARG A 212 -22.72 -8.99 -13.81
C ARG A 212 -22.32 -7.55 -14.10
N LYS A 213 -21.54 -6.96 -13.18
CA LYS A 213 -21.08 -5.57 -13.24
C LYS A 213 -19.57 -5.41 -13.07
N TYR A 214 -18.92 -6.32 -12.36
CA TYR A 214 -17.47 -6.40 -12.18
C TYR A 214 -16.85 -7.42 -13.14
N ARG A 215 -15.70 -7.05 -13.72
CA ARG A 215 -14.86 -7.92 -14.55
C ARG A 215 -13.80 -8.58 -13.68
N PHE A 216 -13.69 -9.90 -13.81
CA PHE A 216 -12.82 -10.75 -13.00
C PHE A 216 -11.75 -11.46 -13.84
N ASP A 217 -11.79 -11.29 -15.16
CA ASP A 217 -10.91 -11.88 -16.17
C ASP A 217 -9.90 -10.87 -16.75
N SER A 218 -10.00 -9.58 -16.39
CA SER A 218 -9.22 -8.52 -17.02
C SER A 218 -7.95 -8.10 -16.29
N SER A 219 -7.83 -8.40 -14.99
CA SER A 219 -6.82 -7.77 -14.12
C SER A 219 -5.82 -8.71 -13.44
N ALA A 220 -6.18 -9.98 -13.24
CA ALA A 220 -5.32 -10.97 -12.59
C ALA A 220 -5.72 -12.39 -13.02
N PRO A 221 -4.80 -13.38 -12.95
CA PRO A 221 -5.13 -14.79 -13.07
C PRO A 221 -6.11 -15.21 -11.97
N GLY A 222 -7.29 -15.74 -12.30
CA GLY A 222 -8.29 -16.14 -11.30
C GLY A 222 -9.32 -15.05 -10.97
N PRO A 223 -10.36 -15.35 -10.18
CA PRO A 223 -11.44 -14.41 -9.91
C PRO A 223 -11.01 -13.34 -8.91
N TYR A 224 -10.31 -12.32 -9.42
CA TYR A 224 -10.01 -11.06 -8.75
C TYR A 224 -10.34 -9.87 -9.65
N SER A 225 -11.12 -8.92 -9.13
CA SER A 225 -11.50 -7.68 -9.81
C SER A 225 -10.84 -6.47 -9.15
N GLU A 226 -9.99 -5.79 -9.91
CA GLU A 226 -9.38 -4.52 -9.48
C GLU A 226 -10.44 -3.43 -9.28
N ASP A 227 -11.44 -3.38 -10.17
CA ASP A 227 -12.54 -2.41 -10.10
C ASP A 227 -13.36 -2.59 -8.81
N LEU A 228 -13.58 -3.82 -8.35
CA LEU A 228 -14.27 -4.09 -7.09
C LEU A 228 -13.44 -3.60 -5.89
N ALA A 229 -12.16 -3.94 -5.86
CA ALA A 229 -11.26 -3.51 -4.79
C ALA A 229 -11.19 -1.97 -4.73
N LEU A 230 -11.08 -1.33 -5.88
CA LEU A 230 -11.10 0.13 -6.00
C LEU A 230 -12.44 0.71 -5.59
N ASP A 231 -13.58 0.17 -6.02
CA ASP A 231 -14.89 0.67 -5.62
C ASP A 231 -15.08 0.63 -4.11
N ILE A 232 -14.72 -0.47 -3.44
CA ILE A 232 -14.80 -0.57 -1.98
C ILE A 232 -13.90 0.48 -1.32
N ALA A 233 -12.64 0.57 -1.77
CA ALA A 233 -11.68 1.55 -1.27
C ALA A 233 -12.07 3.01 -1.60
N ARG A 234 -12.89 3.21 -2.65
CA ARG A 234 -13.39 4.49 -3.16
C ARG A 234 -14.77 4.88 -2.61
N ASN A 235 -15.36 4.08 -1.71
CA ASN A 235 -16.67 4.35 -1.15
C ASN A 235 -16.65 4.25 0.37
N THR A 236 -15.71 4.94 1.03
CA THR A 236 -15.58 4.89 2.50
C THR A 236 -16.77 5.47 3.26
N GLU A 237 -17.56 6.31 2.59
CA GLU A 237 -18.84 6.77 3.11
C GLU A 237 -19.89 5.65 3.22
N LEU A 238 -19.71 4.54 2.51
CA LEU A 238 -20.56 3.35 2.55
C LEU A 238 -19.90 2.19 3.28
N PHE A 239 -18.59 2.01 3.06
CA PHE A 239 -17.78 0.94 3.62
C PHE A 239 -16.79 1.48 4.64
N LYS A 240 -16.70 0.84 5.79
CA LYS A 240 -15.62 1.05 6.75
C LYS A 240 -14.68 -0.15 6.69
N VAL A 241 -13.40 0.10 6.46
CA VAL A 241 -12.36 -0.94 6.40
C VAL A 241 -11.54 -0.87 7.68
N ASP A 242 -11.79 -1.81 8.58
CA ASP A 242 -11.01 -1.94 9.81
C ASP A 242 -9.78 -2.81 9.53
N ARG A 243 -8.60 -2.20 9.62
CA ARG A 243 -7.32 -2.91 9.63
C ARG A 243 -7.10 -3.39 11.06
N GLY A 244 -6.89 -4.69 11.26
CA GLY A 244 -6.63 -5.26 12.59
C GLY A 244 -5.39 -4.66 13.27
N ASP A 245 -4.96 -5.25 14.39
CA ASP A 245 -3.77 -4.77 15.11
C ASP A 245 -2.54 -4.63 14.18
N ARG A 246 -1.96 -3.43 14.15
CA ARG A 246 -0.84 -3.05 13.26
C ARG A 246 0.37 -3.98 13.40
N TYR A 247 0.52 -4.65 14.55
CA TYR A 247 1.63 -5.56 14.85
C TYR A 247 1.37 -7.04 14.54
N SER A 248 0.18 -7.40 14.04
CA SER A 248 -0.12 -8.77 13.65
C SER A 248 0.39 -9.04 12.23
N PHE A 249 1.24 -10.06 12.06
CA PHE A 249 1.62 -10.62 10.75
C PHE A 249 0.43 -11.13 9.91
N SER A 250 -0.78 -11.08 10.46
CA SER A 250 -2.03 -11.40 9.78
C SER A 250 -3.02 -10.25 9.93
N GLN A 251 -2.64 -9.04 9.49
CA GLN A 251 -3.57 -7.92 9.39
C GLN A 251 -4.72 -8.34 8.46
N ARG A 252 -5.85 -8.75 9.04
CA ARG A 252 -7.05 -9.06 8.28
C ARG A 252 -7.87 -7.78 8.22
N ARG A 253 -8.05 -7.24 7.01
CA ARG A 253 -9.02 -6.16 6.81
C ARG A 253 -10.41 -6.71 7.04
N THR A 254 -11.26 -5.93 7.69
CA THR A 254 -12.67 -6.27 7.86
C THR A 254 -13.51 -5.17 7.25
N TYR A 255 -14.38 -5.53 6.32
CA TYR A 255 -15.20 -4.58 5.59
C TYR A 255 -16.59 -4.57 6.22
N THR A 256 -16.96 -3.45 6.81
CA THR A 256 -18.26 -3.23 7.45
C THR A 256 -19.01 -2.11 6.74
N LEU A 257 -20.31 -1.99 7.00
CA LEU A 257 -21.09 -0.84 6.51
C LEU A 257 -21.11 0.31 7.53
N THR A 258 -20.92 1.52 7.02
CA THR A 258 -21.23 2.76 7.75
C THR A 258 -22.74 2.91 7.95
N SER A 259 -23.18 3.92 8.71
CA SER A 259 -24.61 4.29 8.80
C SER A 259 -25.19 4.59 7.42
N LYS A 260 -24.52 5.43 6.63
CA LYS A 260 -24.95 5.78 5.27
C LYS A 260 -24.97 4.56 4.34
N GLY A 261 -24.01 3.63 4.46
CA GLY A 261 -24.04 2.36 3.72
C GLY A 261 -25.28 1.52 4.01
N ARG A 262 -25.68 1.44 5.29
CA ARG A 262 -26.91 0.73 5.71
C ARG A 262 -28.17 1.44 5.23
N ASP A 263 -28.21 2.77 5.29
CA ASP A 263 -29.35 3.55 4.81
C ASP A 263 -29.54 3.38 3.29
N VAL A 264 -28.45 3.45 2.52
CA VAL A 264 -28.46 3.20 1.07
C VAL A 264 -28.96 1.80 0.78
N LEU A 265 -28.48 0.78 1.52
CA LEU A 265 -28.96 -0.59 1.38
C LEU A 265 -30.45 -0.75 1.73
N GLY A 266 -30.94 -0.05 2.74
CA GLY A 266 -32.36 -0.06 3.14
C GLY A 266 -33.31 0.49 2.07
N HIS A 267 -32.82 1.35 1.18
CA HIS A 267 -33.59 1.89 0.05
C HIS A 267 -33.44 1.07 -1.24
N ALA A 268 -32.58 0.05 -1.24
CA ALA A 268 -32.34 -0.79 -2.41
C ALA A 268 -33.56 -1.66 -2.73
N LYS A 269 -34.18 -1.47 -3.89
CA LYS A 269 -35.22 -2.38 -4.41
C LYS A 269 -34.56 -3.57 -5.11
N LEU A 270 -33.90 -4.42 -4.33
CA LEU A 270 -33.23 -5.62 -4.84
C LEU A 270 -34.12 -6.85 -4.70
N ASP A 271 -33.98 -7.77 -5.65
CA ASP A 271 -34.68 -9.05 -5.66
C ASP A 271 -34.29 -9.91 -4.44
N GLY A 272 -35.28 -10.48 -3.75
CA GLY A 272 -35.08 -11.28 -2.55
C GLY A 272 -34.23 -12.53 -2.77
N ASP A 273 -34.32 -13.15 -3.95
CA ASP A 273 -33.53 -14.33 -4.30
C ASP A 273 -32.05 -13.97 -4.51
N ILE A 274 -31.80 -12.79 -5.09
CA ILE A 274 -30.43 -12.26 -5.25
C ILE A 274 -29.82 -11.99 -3.88
N ILE A 275 -30.57 -11.34 -2.98
CA ILE A 275 -30.12 -11.08 -1.60
C ILE A 275 -29.83 -12.41 -0.87
N ALA A 276 -30.72 -13.39 -0.97
CA ALA A 276 -30.54 -14.70 -0.35
C ALA A 276 -29.30 -15.42 -0.89
N GLY A 277 -29.06 -15.36 -2.21
CA GLY A 277 -27.87 -15.92 -2.85
C GLY A 277 -26.57 -15.28 -2.35
N ILE A 278 -26.53 -13.94 -2.21
CA ILE A 278 -25.35 -13.23 -1.69
C ILE A 278 -25.11 -13.61 -0.23
N LYS A 279 -26.15 -13.59 0.62
CA LYS A 279 -26.04 -13.97 2.03
C LYS A 279 -25.54 -15.40 2.21
N LYS A 280 -26.04 -16.32 1.37
CA LYS A 280 -25.56 -17.71 1.34
C LYS A 280 -24.05 -17.78 1.12
N TYR A 281 -23.51 -17.07 0.13
CA TYR A 281 -22.06 -17.10 -0.13
C TYR A 281 -21.26 -16.37 0.96
N ARG A 282 -21.75 -15.22 1.42
CA ARG A 282 -21.13 -14.43 2.49
C ARG A 282 -20.87 -15.26 3.76
N ASP A 283 -21.79 -16.14 4.11
CA ASP A 283 -21.72 -16.92 5.35
C ASP A 283 -20.88 -18.21 5.21
N MET A 284 -20.24 -18.45 4.05
CA MET A 284 -19.34 -19.60 3.81
C MET A 284 -17.89 -19.31 4.20
N ASP A 285 -17.13 -20.35 4.57
CA ASP A 285 -15.68 -20.22 4.79
C ASP A 285 -14.95 -19.88 3.47
N VAL A 286 -13.99 -18.95 3.51
CA VAL A 286 -13.18 -18.55 2.34
C VAL A 286 -12.53 -19.70 1.60
N VAL A 287 -12.17 -20.80 2.28
CA VAL A 287 -11.56 -21.97 1.63
C VAL A 287 -12.58 -22.62 0.69
N ASP A 288 -13.84 -22.74 1.13
CA ASP A 288 -14.90 -23.30 0.30
C ASP A 288 -15.34 -22.32 -0.79
N LEU A 289 -15.38 -21.02 -0.49
CA LEU A 289 -15.60 -19.98 -1.50
C LEU A 289 -14.53 -20.01 -2.59
N ALA A 290 -13.26 -20.09 -2.21
CA ALA A 290 -12.14 -20.19 -3.15
C ALA A 290 -12.29 -21.44 -4.02
N ARG A 291 -12.56 -22.60 -3.42
CA ARG A 291 -12.77 -23.85 -4.15
C ARG A 291 -13.90 -23.70 -5.17
N MET A 292 -15.04 -23.14 -4.78
CA MET A 292 -16.20 -22.94 -5.66
C MET A 292 -15.93 -21.92 -6.77
N ALA A 293 -15.29 -20.79 -6.43
CA ALA A 293 -15.00 -19.72 -7.37
C ALA A 293 -14.04 -20.22 -8.47
N HIS A 294 -12.95 -20.86 -8.08
CA HIS A 294 -11.97 -21.41 -9.03
C HIS A 294 -12.48 -22.65 -9.78
N ALA A 295 -13.46 -23.38 -9.25
CA ALA A 295 -14.13 -24.43 -10.01
C ALA A 295 -14.94 -23.87 -11.20
N ARG A 296 -15.51 -22.67 -11.05
CA ARG A 296 -16.32 -21.99 -12.08
C ARG A 296 -15.49 -21.08 -12.99
N PHE A 297 -14.30 -20.68 -12.56
CA PHE A 297 -13.44 -19.79 -13.34
C PHE A 297 -12.87 -20.52 -14.56
N SER A 298 -13.01 -19.92 -15.74
CA SER A 298 -12.74 -20.57 -17.02
C SER A 298 -11.28 -20.48 -17.46
N GLU A 299 -10.48 -19.55 -16.94
CA GLU A 299 -9.06 -19.48 -17.32
C GLU A 299 -8.23 -20.48 -16.51
N HIS A 300 -7.36 -21.20 -17.20
CA HIS A 300 -6.55 -22.27 -16.62
C HIS A 300 -5.09 -21.89 -16.77
N PHE A 301 -4.35 -21.93 -15.66
CA PHE A 301 -2.93 -21.63 -15.64
C PHE A 301 -2.12 -22.91 -15.46
N ASP A 302 -1.08 -23.04 -16.27
CA ASP A 302 -0.12 -24.14 -16.17
C ASP A 302 0.85 -23.89 -15.01
N ALA A 303 1.09 -24.92 -14.19
CA ALA A 303 2.04 -24.89 -13.09
C ALA A 303 3.45 -24.53 -13.55
N VAL A 304 3.84 -24.94 -14.76
CA VAL A 304 5.16 -24.62 -15.32
C VAL A 304 5.31 -23.12 -15.54
N TYR A 305 4.30 -22.49 -16.13
CA TYR A 305 4.30 -21.05 -16.38
C TYR A 305 4.33 -20.25 -15.07
N LEU A 306 3.47 -20.61 -14.11
CA LEU A 306 3.47 -19.97 -12.78
C LEU A 306 4.82 -20.15 -12.07
N GLY A 307 5.41 -21.34 -12.14
CA GLY A 307 6.72 -21.62 -11.56
C GLY A 307 7.86 -20.81 -12.18
N GLN A 308 7.80 -20.52 -13.47
CA GLN A 308 8.77 -19.63 -14.14
C GLN A 308 8.62 -18.18 -13.67
N MET A 309 7.39 -17.67 -13.55
CA MET A 309 7.14 -16.31 -13.09
C MET A 309 7.56 -16.10 -11.64
N ILE A 310 7.21 -17.03 -10.75
CA ILE A 310 7.62 -16.98 -9.34
C ILE A 310 9.14 -16.99 -9.20
N ARG A 311 9.84 -17.81 -10.00
CA ARG A 311 11.30 -17.86 -9.96
C ARG A 311 11.92 -16.49 -10.27
N LYS A 312 11.43 -15.83 -11.31
CA LYS A 312 11.90 -14.49 -11.68
C LYS A 312 11.62 -13.47 -10.57
N ILE A 313 10.42 -13.51 -9.97
CA ILE A 313 10.06 -12.64 -8.85
C ILE A 313 11.01 -12.83 -7.65
N ILE A 314 11.35 -14.08 -7.33
CA ILE A 314 12.29 -14.41 -6.24
C ILE A 314 13.69 -13.89 -6.56
N GLU A 315 14.21 -14.15 -7.76
CA GLU A 315 15.52 -13.65 -8.20
C GLU A 315 15.59 -12.11 -8.13
N ASP A 316 14.50 -11.43 -8.49
CA ASP A 316 14.39 -9.98 -8.40
C ASP A 316 14.28 -9.46 -6.95
N ALA A 317 13.68 -10.24 -6.04
CA ALA A 317 13.47 -9.87 -4.65
C ALA A 317 14.71 -10.11 -3.77
N ASP A 318 15.47 -11.18 -4.04
CA ASP A 318 16.62 -11.62 -3.25
C ASP A 318 17.97 -11.00 -3.73
N GLY A 319 17.96 -10.09 -4.73
CA GLY A 319 19.18 -9.53 -5.32
C GLY A 319 19.94 -8.51 -4.45
N ASP A 320 21.28 -8.64 -4.41
CA ASP A 320 22.22 -7.91 -3.51
C ASP A 320 22.23 -6.37 -3.62
N ASP A 321 21.80 -5.79 -4.74
CA ASP A 321 21.87 -4.33 -4.99
C ASP A 321 20.63 -3.55 -4.50
N LYS A 322 19.65 -4.22 -3.88
CA LYS A 322 18.40 -3.57 -3.45
C LYS A 322 18.38 -3.33 -1.95
N ILE A 323 18.08 -2.09 -1.60
CA ILE A 323 17.78 -1.70 -0.23
C ILE A 323 16.53 -2.48 0.23
N SER A 324 16.66 -3.19 1.34
CA SER A 324 15.57 -3.90 2.04
C SER A 324 14.47 -2.92 2.47
N GLY A 325 13.50 -2.70 1.58
CA GLY A 325 12.24 -2.04 1.91
C GLY A 325 11.21 -3.10 2.33
N TYR A 326 10.26 -2.73 3.19
CA TYR A 326 9.15 -3.59 3.64
C TYR A 326 8.45 -4.32 2.48
N GLN A 327 8.32 -3.64 1.34
CA GLN A 327 7.72 -4.15 0.10
C GLN A 327 8.42 -5.40 -0.45
N HIS A 328 9.76 -5.46 -0.38
CA HIS A 328 10.54 -6.61 -0.84
C HIS A 328 10.39 -7.82 0.10
N GLY A 329 10.21 -7.58 1.39
CA GLY A 329 9.97 -8.63 2.39
C GLY A 329 8.68 -9.42 2.12
N SER A 330 7.55 -8.73 1.96
CA SER A 330 6.26 -9.40 1.65
C SER A 330 6.29 -10.13 0.31
N VAL A 331 6.84 -9.49 -0.74
CA VAL A 331 6.97 -10.11 -2.07
C VAL A 331 7.79 -11.39 -2.02
N GLY A 332 8.97 -11.36 -1.38
CA GLY A 332 9.84 -12.53 -1.25
C GLY A 332 9.16 -13.65 -0.47
N MET A 333 8.58 -13.34 0.69
CA MET A 333 7.91 -14.31 1.56
C MET A 333 6.78 -15.05 0.82
N GLU A 334 5.87 -14.30 0.19
CA GLU A 334 4.71 -14.87 -0.49
C GLU A 334 5.09 -15.60 -1.78
N ALA A 335 6.10 -15.12 -2.52
CA ALA A 335 6.61 -15.81 -3.69
C ALA A 335 7.28 -17.15 -3.32
N HIS A 336 8.11 -17.19 -2.28
CA HIS A 336 8.71 -18.44 -1.78
C HIS A 336 7.65 -19.43 -1.30
N HIS A 337 6.64 -18.94 -0.57
CA HIS A 337 5.53 -19.79 -0.12
C HIS A 337 4.72 -20.36 -1.30
N ALA A 338 4.38 -19.53 -2.29
CA ALA A 338 3.68 -19.98 -3.49
C ALA A 338 4.49 -21.01 -4.29
N LYS A 339 5.81 -20.80 -4.42
CA LYS A 339 6.74 -21.76 -5.05
C LYS A 339 6.70 -23.11 -4.34
N HIS A 340 6.78 -23.10 -3.01
CA HIS A 340 6.76 -24.32 -2.21
C HIS A 340 5.43 -25.07 -2.33
N VAL A 341 4.29 -24.35 -2.32
CA VAL A 341 2.99 -24.98 -2.53
C VAL A 341 2.92 -25.64 -3.90
N LEU A 342 3.37 -24.97 -4.97
CA LEU A 342 3.37 -25.55 -6.32
C LEU A 342 4.23 -26.81 -6.44
N SER A 343 5.38 -26.90 -5.74
CA SER A 343 6.26 -28.07 -5.82
C SER A 343 5.70 -29.31 -5.12
N GLU A 344 4.86 -29.13 -4.11
CA GLU A 344 4.27 -30.20 -3.30
C GLU A 344 2.92 -30.72 -3.84
N ILE A 345 2.40 -30.14 -4.95
CA ILE A 345 1.15 -30.62 -5.54
C ILE A 345 1.35 -32.04 -6.08
N ALA A 346 0.85 -33.02 -5.33
CA ALA A 346 0.89 -34.40 -5.74
C ALA A 346 0.04 -34.64 -6.99
N GLY A 347 0.46 -35.60 -7.82
CA GLY A 347 -0.23 -35.97 -9.06
C GLY A 347 -1.72 -36.34 -8.85
N ASN A 348 -2.05 -36.92 -7.69
CA ASN A 348 -3.40 -37.33 -7.29
C ASN A 348 -4.26 -36.20 -6.68
N THR A 349 -3.76 -34.97 -6.56
CA THR A 349 -4.55 -33.84 -6.06
C THR A 349 -5.77 -33.61 -6.97
N GLY A 350 -6.95 -33.39 -6.37
CA GLY A 350 -8.20 -33.20 -7.10
C GLY A 350 -8.12 -32.07 -8.13
N SER A 351 -8.80 -32.22 -9.27
CA SER A 351 -8.74 -31.24 -10.36
C SER A 351 -9.21 -29.86 -9.94
N VAL A 352 -10.18 -29.78 -9.02
CA VAL A 352 -10.69 -28.52 -8.47
C VAL A 352 -9.68 -27.87 -7.52
N ASP A 353 -9.03 -28.65 -6.65
CA ASP A 353 -8.02 -28.10 -5.74
C ASP A 353 -6.79 -27.60 -6.50
N LYS A 354 -6.37 -28.30 -7.56
CA LYS A 354 -5.32 -27.81 -8.47
C LYS A 354 -5.70 -26.47 -9.09
N LYS A 355 -6.92 -26.32 -9.61
CA LYS A 355 -7.42 -25.05 -10.16
C LYS A 355 -7.42 -23.94 -9.11
N ALA A 356 -7.88 -24.22 -7.90
CA ALA A 356 -7.90 -23.24 -6.82
C ALA A 356 -6.48 -22.77 -6.45
N ILE A 357 -5.52 -23.69 -6.34
CA ILE A 357 -4.12 -23.35 -6.07
C ILE A 357 -3.53 -22.52 -7.21
N TYR A 358 -3.67 -22.96 -8.45
CA TYR A 358 -3.12 -22.24 -9.61
C TYR A 358 -3.72 -20.85 -9.73
N GLY A 359 -5.03 -20.70 -9.50
CA GLY A 359 -5.68 -19.41 -9.49
C GLY A 359 -5.16 -18.51 -8.37
N MET A 360 -5.11 -18.98 -7.12
CA MET A 360 -4.57 -18.17 -6.00
C MET A 360 -3.10 -17.78 -6.20
N VAL A 361 -2.26 -18.73 -6.65
CA VAL A 361 -0.86 -18.47 -6.97
C VAL A 361 -0.74 -17.46 -8.12
N GLY A 362 -1.59 -17.56 -9.13
CA GLY A 362 -1.63 -16.60 -10.21
C GLY A 362 -2.01 -15.19 -9.76
N ILE A 363 -2.96 -15.04 -8.81
CA ILE A 363 -3.26 -13.75 -8.17
C ILE A 363 -2.00 -13.23 -7.47
N ILE A 364 -1.35 -14.05 -6.63
CA ILE A 364 -0.11 -13.68 -5.91
C ILE A 364 0.97 -13.19 -6.88
N VAL A 365 1.25 -13.95 -7.95
CA VAL A 365 2.21 -13.58 -9.00
C VAL A 365 1.87 -12.22 -9.61
N ASN A 366 0.60 -12.00 -9.94
CA ASN A 366 0.13 -10.74 -10.49
C ASN A 366 0.31 -9.58 -9.50
N ARG A 367 0.00 -9.76 -8.22
CA ARG A 367 0.20 -8.72 -7.18
C ARG A 367 1.70 -8.40 -7.03
N CYS A 368 2.57 -9.41 -6.96
CA CYS A 368 4.03 -9.21 -6.92
C CYS A 368 4.57 -8.43 -8.12
N GLU A 369 4.12 -8.76 -9.34
CA GLU A 369 4.51 -8.02 -10.55
C GLU A 369 4.00 -6.57 -10.54
N ARG A 370 2.79 -6.33 -10.04
CA ARG A 370 2.28 -4.96 -9.90
C ARG A 370 3.09 -4.13 -8.91
N ILE A 371 3.48 -4.72 -7.76
CA ILE A 371 4.37 -4.07 -6.81
C ILE A 371 5.69 -3.70 -7.52
N ARG A 372 6.30 -4.66 -8.21
CA ARG A 372 7.55 -4.45 -8.97
C ARG A 372 7.44 -3.32 -9.99
N LEU A 373 6.31 -3.22 -10.70
CA LEU A 373 6.06 -2.15 -11.68
C LEU A 373 5.88 -0.77 -11.03
N LEU A 374 5.29 -0.72 -9.84
CA LEU A 374 5.03 0.53 -9.10
C LEU A 374 6.23 1.02 -8.28
N SER A 375 7.24 0.17 -8.05
CA SER A 375 8.50 0.55 -7.38
C SER A 375 9.41 1.45 -8.24
N GLY A 376 8.98 1.88 -9.43
CA GLY A 376 9.70 2.87 -10.25
C GLY A 376 9.51 4.31 -9.75
N SER A 377 10.49 5.19 -9.95
CA SER A 377 10.42 6.59 -9.51
C SER A 377 9.45 7.44 -10.35
N PRO A 378 8.54 8.24 -9.76
CA PRO A 378 8.27 8.35 -8.32
C PRO A 378 7.42 7.17 -7.81
N VAL A 379 7.79 6.62 -6.66
CA VAL A 379 7.16 5.44 -6.07
C VAL A 379 5.80 5.82 -5.46
N ASP A 380 4.71 5.15 -5.88
CA ASP A 380 3.38 5.29 -5.25
C ASP A 380 3.27 4.31 -4.08
N HIS A 381 3.88 4.69 -2.94
CA HIS A 381 4.01 3.84 -1.77
C HIS A 381 2.66 3.36 -1.21
N TYR A 382 1.62 4.18 -1.28
CA TYR A 382 0.28 3.75 -0.87
C TYR A 382 -0.27 2.68 -1.79
N GLU A 383 -0.16 2.89 -3.11
CA GLU A 383 -0.77 1.95 -4.03
C GLU A 383 -0.03 0.61 -4.00
N ILE A 384 1.28 0.65 -3.74
CA ILE A 384 2.03 -0.53 -3.36
C ILE A 384 1.49 -1.14 -2.06
N GLN A 385 1.28 -0.35 -1.00
CA GLN A 385 0.76 -0.85 0.27
C GLN A 385 -0.61 -1.53 0.13
N ARG A 386 -1.54 -0.96 -0.65
CA ARG A 386 -2.83 -1.59 -0.94
C ARG A 386 -2.67 -2.94 -1.65
N ILE A 387 -1.73 -3.03 -2.58
CA ILE A 387 -1.43 -4.27 -3.31
C ILE A 387 -0.72 -5.28 -2.40
N ILE A 388 0.12 -4.82 -1.46
CA ILE A 388 0.73 -5.66 -0.42
C ILE A 388 -0.34 -6.25 0.50
N GLU A 389 -1.32 -5.44 0.94
CA GLU A 389 -2.43 -5.96 1.75
C GLU A 389 -3.23 -7.04 1.01
N ASP A 390 -3.45 -6.87 -0.29
CA ASP A 390 -4.07 -7.91 -1.12
C ASP A 390 -3.17 -9.15 -1.21
N LEU A 391 -1.87 -8.96 -1.46
CA LEU A 391 -0.86 -10.01 -1.55
C LEU A 391 -0.84 -10.86 -0.27
N ASP A 392 -0.75 -10.22 0.90
CA ASP A 392 -0.69 -10.87 2.21
C ASP A 392 -2.00 -11.63 2.52
N GLU A 393 -3.16 -11.09 2.16
CA GLU A 393 -4.44 -11.77 2.36
C GLU A 393 -4.60 -13.00 1.44
N TYR A 394 -4.13 -12.93 0.19
CA TYR A 394 -4.11 -14.07 -0.73
C TYR A 394 -3.04 -15.11 -0.35
N GLY A 395 -1.89 -14.67 0.14
CA GLY A 395 -0.85 -15.50 0.72
C GLY A 395 -1.33 -16.30 1.94
N GLY A 396 -1.92 -15.59 2.90
CA GLY A 396 -2.56 -16.19 4.06
C GLY A 396 -3.72 -17.13 3.69
N LEU A 397 -4.49 -16.82 2.64
CA LEU A 397 -5.51 -17.73 2.11
C LEU A 397 -4.88 -18.99 1.51
N LEU A 398 -3.84 -18.87 0.69
CA LEU A 398 -3.12 -20.00 0.10
C LEU A 398 -2.58 -20.92 1.20
N LEU A 399 -2.03 -20.34 2.27
CA LEU A 399 -1.51 -21.07 3.43
C LEU A 399 -2.64 -21.84 4.12
N LYS A 400 -3.75 -21.16 4.40
CA LYS A 400 -4.94 -21.77 5.03
C LYS A 400 -5.48 -22.91 4.15
N TYR A 401 -5.57 -22.68 2.84
CA TYR A 401 -6.08 -23.65 1.87
C TYR A 401 -5.18 -24.89 1.81
N ALA A 402 -3.86 -24.70 1.67
CA ALA A 402 -2.89 -25.79 1.60
C ALA A 402 -2.87 -26.64 2.88
N LYS A 403 -2.93 -26.00 4.07
CA LYS A 403 -3.02 -26.69 5.37
C LYS A 403 -4.32 -27.49 5.49
N THR A 404 -5.46 -26.87 5.18
CA THR A 404 -6.78 -27.49 5.31
C THR A 404 -6.91 -28.73 4.42
N ASN A 405 -6.35 -28.68 3.22
CA ASN A 405 -6.40 -29.76 2.24
C ASN A 405 -5.18 -30.70 2.31
N LYS A 406 -4.29 -30.54 3.30
CA LYS A 406 -3.08 -31.37 3.52
C LYS A 406 -2.18 -31.47 2.28
N ILE A 407 -2.05 -30.36 1.56
CA ILE A 407 -1.25 -30.27 0.32
C ILE A 407 0.23 -30.12 0.64
N VAL A 408 0.53 -29.34 1.69
CA VAL A 408 1.90 -29.02 2.11
C VAL A 408 2.09 -29.37 3.57
N THR A 409 3.24 -29.94 3.91
CA THR A 409 3.69 -30.13 5.29
C THR A 409 4.57 -28.95 5.71
N TYR A 410 4.06 -28.12 6.61
CA TYR A 410 4.86 -27.03 7.19
C TYR A 410 5.64 -27.52 8.41
N PRO A 411 6.87 -27.03 8.65
CA PRO A 411 7.60 -27.28 9.89
C PRO A 411 6.75 -26.87 11.11
N ALA A 412 6.85 -27.64 12.20
CA ALA A 412 5.99 -27.50 13.38
C ALA A 412 6.05 -26.11 14.06
N ILE A 413 7.10 -25.32 13.80
CA ILE A 413 7.28 -23.94 14.31
C ILE A 413 6.18 -22.98 13.80
N LEU A 414 5.53 -23.29 12.68
CA LEU A 414 4.41 -22.50 12.12
C LEU A 414 3.02 -22.99 12.57
N ASN A 415 2.95 -23.94 13.51
CA ASN A 415 1.71 -24.29 14.18
C ASN A 415 1.56 -23.37 15.40
N PRO A 416 0.40 -22.69 15.57
CA PRO A 416 0.20 -21.85 16.73
C PRO A 416 0.41 -22.71 17.98
N VAL A 417 1.29 -22.24 18.86
CA VAL A 417 1.51 -22.82 20.18
C VAL A 417 0.13 -22.97 20.81
N LYS A 418 -0.32 -24.21 21.01
CA LYS A 418 -1.48 -24.48 21.85
C LYS A 418 -1.13 -23.84 23.20
N LYS A 419 -1.76 -22.71 23.53
CA LYS A 419 -1.81 -22.25 24.91
C LYS A 419 -2.50 -23.37 25.69
N THR A 420 -1.70 -24.24 26.29
CA THR A 420 -2.16 -25.17 27.30
C THR A 420 -2.71 -24.32 28.44
N ALA A 421 -4.02 -24.34 28.62
CA ALA A 421 -4.65 -23.82 29.82
C ALA A 421 -4.08 -24.63 31.00
N GLY A 422 -3.37 -23.95 31.89
CA GLY A 422 -2.94 -24.41 33.19
C GLY A 422 -3.41 -23.41 34.22
#